data_AF-A0A8J6AVS5-F1
#
_entry.id   AF-A0A8J6AVS5-F1
#
_cell.length_a   1.000
_cell.length_b   1.000
_cell.length_c   1.000
_cell.angle_alpha   90.00
_cell.angle_beta   90.00
_cell.angle_gamma   90.00
#
_symmetry.space_group_name_H-M   'P 1'
#
loop_
_entity.id
_entity.type
_entity.pdbx_description
1 polymer ?
#
loop_
_entity_poly.entity_id
_entity_poly.type
_entity_poly.pdbx_seq_one_letter_code
_entity_poly.pdbx_strand_id
1 'polypeptide(L)'
;MMGSRGITLQLSSGRPGLTHSLNFCMKKLLHARIRAIPHSHSTMSKSFIKVFLLDDSAKTMAIDKEMTAKELVTIIAEKLELTDNVEHYSLFEVKGDNYKSLLDDQKPFDIMSEWGGKDSSNKFVFKRHYFMNPTDDVKEEAAIYLLYIQALDDILKGHLYVTPEQAIQFAGINMQVVYGDHNDRHVLGFLEKHIAEFIPASILKSKRVPDWEDAIYEEHQKHKGLSDTEAQSKFLDLARTLPVYGITTYPCKYVSAGTRRIGQRVFIGVSSKGIHILNYPTMDGNGFYSYNDILSWGSSHTSFTFCTGDRVNFTKHSLETRAGKEITDQVAGYVGLIIRQLQQ
;
A
#
# COMPACT_ATOMS: atom_id res chain seq x y z
N MET A 1 57.62 18.91 1.74
CA MET A 1 56.97 17.81 2.47
C MET A 1 55.63 18.31 3.00
N MET A 2 54.55 17.90 2.36
CA MET A 2 53.18 18.26 2.73
C MET A 2 52.77 17.46 3.98
N GLY A 3 52.41 18.15 5.06
CA GLY A 3 51.89 17.55 6.29
C GLY A 3 50.36 17.64 6.32
N SER A 4 49.71 16.50 6.09
CA SER A 4 48.27 16.29 6.23
C SER A 4 47.79 16.60 7.66
N ARG A 5 46.80 17.51 7.80
CA ARG A 5 46.02 17.69 9.04
C ARG A 5 44.71 16.91 8.90
N GLY A 6 44.66 15.72 9.51
CA GLY A 6 43.44 14.94 9.64
C GLY A 6 42.54 15.53 10.74
N ILE A 7 41.32 15.94 10.36
CA ILE A 7 40.25 16.26 11.29
C ILE A 7 39.52 14.95 11.61
N THR A 8 39.62 14.50 12.87
CA THR A 8 38.87 13.36 13.39
C THR A 8 37.43 13.80 13.69
N LEU A 9 36.48 13.38 12.87
CA LEU A 9 35.05 13.47 13.20
C LEU A 9 34.69 12.30 14.13
N GLN A 10 34.43 12.62 15.41
CA GLN A 10 33.80 11.67 16.34
C GLN A 10 32.34 11.48 15.94
N LEU A 11 31.97 10.25 15.56
CA LEU A 11 30.57 9.84 15.46
C LEU A 11 30.06 9.57 16.87
N SER A 12 29.16 10.43 17.37
CA SER A 12 28.41 10.16 18.60
C SER A 12 27.45 9.00 18.35
N SER A 13 27.60 7.93 19.12
CA SER A 13 26.71 6.76 19.15
C SER A 13 25.35 7.15 19.76
N GLY A 14 24.47 7.71 18.94
CA GLY A 14 23.04 7.83 19.24
C GLY A 14 22.32 6.55 18.81
N ARG A 15 21.52 5.99 19.72
CA ARG A 15 20.74 4.75 19.49
C ARG A 15 19.77 4.94 18.30
N PRO A 16 19.77 4.05 17.30
CA PRO A 16 18.87 4.17 16.16
C PRO A 16 17.44 3.78 16.57
N GLY A 17 16.48 4.70 16.37
CA GLY A 17 15.06 4.35 16.27
C GLY A 17 14.79 3.68 14.91
N LEU A 18 13.69 2.93 14.80
CA LEU A 18 13.35 2.08 13.64
C LEU A 18 13.31 2.77 12.27
N THR A 19 13.14 4.09 12.21
CA THR A 19 13.38 4.83 10.95
C THR A 19 14.77 4.56 10.39
N HIS A 20 15.77 4.20 11.21
CA HIS A 20 17.10 3.79 10.76
C HIS A 20 17.20 2.34 10.28
N SER A 21 16.36 1.41 10.74
CA SER A 21 16.49 -0.03 10.40
C SER A 21 15.81 -0.38 9.07
N LEU A 22 14.60 0.15 8.80
CA LEU A 22 13.98 0.06 7.47
C LEU A 22 14.82 0.79 6.40
N ASN A 23 15.47 1.89 6.78
CA ASN A 23 16.46 2.60 5.95
C ASN A 23 17.70 1.75 5.61
N PHE A 24 18.02 0.69 6.38
CA PHE A 24 19.21 -0.13 6.14
C PHE A 24 19.01 -1.09 4.97
N CYS A 25 17.85 -1.74 4.86
CA CYS A 25 17.51 -2.61 3.72
C CYS A 25 17.46 -1.82 2.41
N MET A 26 16.91 -0.59 2.45
CA MET A 26 16.80 0.30 1.28
C MET A 26 18.12 0.97 0.87
N LYS A 27 19.12 1.12 1.76
CA LYS A 27 20.46 1.59 1.35
C LYS A 27 21.10 0.69 0.27
N LYS A 28 20.72 -0.59 0.18
CA LYS A 28 21.17 -1.51 -0.88
C LYS A 28 20.45 -1.26 -2.21
N LEU A 29 19.14 -1.03 -2.21
CA LEU A 29 18.34 -0.75 -3.42
C LEU A 29 18.55 0.68 -3.98
N LEU A 30 18.85 1.66 -3.12
CA LEU A 30 18.98 3.07 -3.50
C LEU A 30 20.35 3.48 -4.06
N HIS A 31 21.33 2.58 -4.13
CA HIS A 31 22.68 2.87 -4.64
C HIS A 31 22.83 2.86 -6.18
N ALA A 32 21.72 2.95 -6.93
CA ALA A 32 21.76 3.23 -8.36
C ALA A 32 22.19 4.69 -8.61
N ARG A 33 23.44 4.86 -9.07
CA ARG A 33 24.06 6.16 -9.39
C ARG A 33 23.21 6.98 -10.36
N ILE A 34 23.06 8.26 -10.05
CA ILE A 34 22.47 9.29 -10.93
C ILE A 34 23.24 9.30 -12.26
N ARG A 35 22.60 8.86 -13.35
CA ARG A 35 22.95 9.31 -14.70
C ARG A 35 21.96 10.40 -15.09
N ALA A 36 22.50 11.57 -15.44
CA ALA A 36 21.72 12.65 -16.00
C ALA A 36 21.12 12.19 -17.33
N ILE A 37 19.81 12.35 -17.48
CA ILE A 37 19.10 12.13 -18.75
C ILE A 37 19.35 13.38 -19.62
N PRO A 38 19.93 13.27 -20.82
CA PRO A 38 20.09 14.41 -21.71
C PRO A 38 18.86 14.53 -22.61
N HIS A 39 18.00 15.52 -22.37
CA HIS A 39 17.02 15.96 -23.37
C HIS A 39 16.98 17.48 -23.53
N SER A 40 16.62 17.85 -24.76
CA SER A 40 16.83 19.06 -25.55
C SER A 40 16.56 20.41 -24.87
N HIS A 41 17.31 21.41 -25.34
CA HIS A 41 17.19 22.81 -24.98
C HIS A 41 15.78 23.36 -25.19
N SER A 42 15.03 23.47 -24.10
CA SER A 42 14.02 24.50 -23.88
C SER A 42 14.18 24.94 -22.43
N THR A 43 14.21 26.26 -22.20
CA THR A 43 14.42 26.86 -20.87
C THR A 43 13.14 26.71 -20.04
N MET A 44 12.80 25.48 -19.67
CA MET A 44 11.66 25.16 -18.80
C MET A 44 12.09 25.28 -17.34
N SER A 45 11.31 26.04 -16.55
CA SER A 45 11.39 26.06 -15.09
C SER A 45 11.16 24.64 -14.57
N LYS A 46 12.23 23.89 -14.30
CA LYS A 46 12.15 22.54 -13.72
C LYS A 46 11.52 22.62 -12.34
N SER A 47 10.32 22.06 -12.21
CA SER A 47 9.67 21.87 -10.91
C SER A 47 10.16 20.57 -10.28
N PHE A 48 10.10 20.48 -8.95
CA PHE A 48 10.49 19.27 -8.23
C PHE A 48 9.29 18.69 -7.50
N ILE A 49 9.11 17.38 -7.63
CA ILE A 49 8.09 16.62 -6.90
C ILE A 49 8.78 15.65 -5.95
N LYS A 50 8.23 15.51 -4.74
CA LYS A 50 8.68 14.52 -3.76
C LYS A 50 7.66 13.39 -3.72
N VAL A 51 8.10 12.19 -4.09
CA VAL A 51 7.29 10.98 -4.08
C VAL A 51 7.79 10.05 -2.98
N PHE A 52 6.88 9.62 -2.12
CA PHE A 52 7.13 8.75 -0.98
C PHE A 52 6.78 7.30 -1.31
N LEU A 53 7.46 6.38 -0.66
CA LEU A 53 7.02 4.99 -0.49
C LEU A 53 6.32 4.85 0.86
N LEU A 54 5.80 3.66 1.17
CA LEU A 54 5.03 3.42 2.41
C LEU A 54 5.90 3.28 3.67
N ASP A 55 7.22 3.16 3.52
CA ASP A 55 8.20 3.21 4.61
C ASP A 55 8.67 4.65 4.94
N ASP A 56 7.96 5.66 4.39
CA ASP A 56 8.30 7.09 4.42
C ASP A 56 9.63 7.48 3.74
N SER A 57 10.32 6.53 3.09
CA SER A 57 11.40 6.88 2.17
C SER A 57 10.85 7.68 1.00
N ALA A 58 11.65 8.58 0.43
CA ALA A 58 11.18 9.47 -0.62
C ALA A 58 12.25 9.79 -1.64
N LYS A 59 11.81 9.99 -2.89
CA LYS A 59 12.64 10.43 -4.00
C LYS A 59 12.13 11.77 -4.51
N THR A 60 13.05 12.75 -4.59
CA THR A 60 12.77 14.03 -5.24
C THR A 60 13.16 13.95 -6.70
N MET A 61 12.25 14.30 -7.59
CA MET A 61 12.42 14.17 -9.03
C MET A 61 12.12 15.51 -9.70
N ALA A 62 12.93 15.87 -10.69
CA ALA A 62 12.61 16.98 -11.57
C ALA A 62 11.50 16.54 -12.54
N ILE A 63 10.47 17.36 -12.67
CA ILE A 63 9.33 17.12 -13.56
C ILE A 63 9.09 18.33 -14.47
N ASP A 64 8.57 18.03 -15.66
CA ASP A 64 7.92 19.03 -16.51
C ASP A 64 6.49 19.27 -15.97
N LYS A 65 5.94 20.46 -16.20
CA LYS A 65 4.56 20.79 -15.81
C LYS A 65 3.54 19.97 -16.59
N GLU A 66 3.88 19.58 -17.81
CA GLU A 66 3.03 18.79 -18.70
C GLU A 66 3.12 17.28 -18.43
N MET A 67 4.06 16.85 -17.59
CA MET A 67 4.26 15.43 -17.26
C MET A 67 3.01 14.84 -16.62
N THR A 68 2.56 13.72 -17.17
CA THR A 68 1.39 12.96 -16.70
C THR A 68 1.77 12.02 -15.54
N ALA A 69 0.76 11.59 -14.78
CA ALA A 69 0.94 10.62 -13.70
C ALA A 69 1.49 9.29 -14.24
N LYS A 70 1.03 8.84 -15.41
CA LYS A 70 1.51 7.61 -16.06
C LYS A 70 3.00 7.69 -16.42
N GLU A 71 3.44 8.80 -17.00
CA GLU A 71 4.86 9.00 -17.31
C GLU A 71 5.70 9.01 -16.04
N LEU A 72 5.25 9.72 -14.99
CA LEU A 72 5.97 9.77 -13.72
C LEU A 72 6.05 8.39 -13.05
N VAL A 73 4.95 7.62 -13.07
CA VAL A 73 4.91 6.21 -12.59
C VAL A 73 5.93 5.36 -13.32
N THR A 74 6.03 5.49 -14.65
CA THR A 74 7.01 4.75 -15.46
C THR A 74 8.45 5.10 -15.06
N ILE A 75 8.76 6.39 -14.90
CA ILE A 75 10.10 6.83 -14.48
C ILE A 75 10.42 6.36 -13.05
N ILE A 76 9.45 6.33 -12.15
CA ILE A 76 9.64 5.81 -10.79
C ILE A 76 9.91 4.31 -10.84
N ALA A 77 9.14 3.56 -11.63
CA ALA A 77 9.30 2.13 -11.80
C ALA A 77 10.70 1.77 -12.33
N GLU A 78 11.14 2.41 -13.41
CA GLU A 78 12.50 2.24 -13.95
C GLU A 78 13.58 2.52 -12.88
N LYS A 79 13.38 3.56 -12.09
CA LYS A 79 14.32 3.97 -11.02
C LYS A 79 14.32 3.05 -9.79
N LEU A 80 13.29 2.24 -9.63
CA LEU A 80 13.17 1.20 -8.63
C LEU A 80 13.50 -0.18 -9.21
N GLU A 81 13.88 -0.23 -10.50
CA GLU A 81 14.18 -1.45 -11.24
C GLU A 81 12.97 -2.39 -11.41
N LEU A 82 11.75 -1.85 -11.27
CA LEU A 82 10.49 -2.55 -11.52
C LEU A 82 10.29 -2.78 -13.02
N THR A 83 10.43 -4.03 -13.46
CA THR A 83 10.26 -4.39 -14.88
C THR A 83 8.87 -4.92 -15.18
N ASP A 84 8.28 -5.64 -14.23
CA ASP A 84 7.05 -6.38 -14.45
C ASP A 84 5.85 -5.62 -13.92
N ASN A 85 4.75 -5.64 -14.70
CA ASN A 85 3.45 -5.16 -14.27
C ASN A 85 3.44 -3.68 -13.81
N VAL A 86 4.23 -2.82 -14.46
CA VAL A 86 4.34 -1.38 -14.12
C VAL A 86 2.96 -0.70 -14.12
N GLU A 87 2.08 -1.10 -15.05
CA GLU A 87 0.71 -0.61 -15.18
C GLU A 87 -0.21 -0.92 -13.99
N HIS A 88 0.21 -1.78 -13.06
CA HIS A 88 -0.55 -1.98 -11.83
C HIS A 88 -0.12 -1.07 -10.66
N TYR A 89 0.92 -0.25 -10.83
CA TYR A 89 1.32 0.78 -9.87
C TYR A 89 0.66 2.11 -10.21
N SER A 90 0.46 2.96 -9.19
CA SER A 90 -0.09 4.30 -9.40
C SER A 90 0.49 5.30 -8.40
N LEU A 91 0.35 6.57 -8.73
CA LEU A 91 0.62 7.67 -7.81
C LEU A 91 -0.66 8.00 -7.03
N PHE A 92 -0.53 8.19 -5.72
CA PHE A 92 -1.61 8.57 -4.83
C PHE A 92 -1.33 9.94 -4.24
N GLU A 93 -2.30 10.84 -4.32
CA GLU A 93 -2.35 12.02 -3.48
C GLU A 93 -2.82 11.59 -2.08
N VAL A 94 -2.05 11.96 -1.06
CA VAL A 94 -2.38 11.69 0.34
C VAL A 94 -2.61 13.01 1.06
N LYS A 95 -3.83 13.19 1.60
CA LYS A 95 -4.24 14.35 2.41
C LYS A 95 -4.75 13.85 3.77
N GLY A 96 -3.91 13.94 4.80
CA GLY A 96 -4.17 13.28 6.08
C GLY A 96 -4.24 11.76 5.87
N ASP A 97 -5.36 11.14 6.23
CA ASP A 97 -5.61 9.70 6.03
C ASP A 97 -6.28 9.38 4.68
N ASN A 98 -6.60 10.39 3.86
CA ASN A 98 -7.26 10.18 2.58
C ASN A 98 -6.25 9.88 1.48
N TYR A 99 -6.32 8.67 0.91
CA TYR A 99 -5.54 8.24 -0.24
C TYR A 99 -6.40 8.29 -1.50
N LYS A 100 -6.01 9.11 -2.48
CA LYS A 100 -6.68 9.22 -3.77
C LYS A 100 -5.71 8.92 -4.89
N SER A 101 -5.98 7.88 -5.68
CA SER A 101 -5.17 7.58 -6.87
C SER A 101 -5.35 8.67 -7.92
N LEU A 102 -4.25 8.98 -8.62
CA LEU A 102 -4.26 9.81 -9.81
C LEU A 102 -4.63 8.95 -11.01
N LEU A 103 -5.45 9.50 -11.91
CA LEU A 103 -5.65 8.93 -13.23
C LEU A 103 -4.40 9.15 -14.11
N ASP A 104 -4.19 8.26 -15.07
CA ASP A 104 -3.00 8.23 -15.93
C ASP A 104 -2.68 9.59 -16.58
N ASP A 105 -3.70 10.36 -16.98
CA ASP A 105 -3.62 11.63 -17.70
C ASP A 105 -3.54 12.87 -16.80
N GLN A 106 -3.74 12.72 -15.49
CA GLN A 106 -3.63 13.84 -14.56
C GLN A 106 -2.18 14.28 -14.40
N LYS A 107 -1.97 15.59 -14.26
CA LYS A 107 -0.65 16.20 -14.06
C LYS A 107 -0.35 16.34 -12.57
N PRO A 108 0.67 15.64 -12.03
CA PRO A 108 1.04 15.78 -10.63
C PRO A 108 1.45 17.22 -10.26
N PHE A 109 1.96 17.99 -11.23
CA PHE A 109 2.31 19.40 -11.02
C PHE A 109 1.09 20.26 -10.65
N ASP A 110 -0.04 20.08 -11.34
CA ASP A 110 -1.26 20.86 -11.10
C ASP A 110 -1.82 20.56 -9.72
N ILE A 111 -1.88 19.26 -9.36
CA ILE A 111 -2.33 18.80 -8.04
C ILE A 111 -1.45 19.37 -6.92
N MET A 112 -0.13 19.31 -7.10
CA MET A 112 0.82 19.87 -6.13
C MET A 112 0.66 21.39 -5.98
N SER A 113 0.31 22.09 -7.07
CA SER A 113 0.11 23.54 -7.06
C SER A 113 -1.15 23.95 -6.27
N GLU A 114 -2.11 23.05 -6.12
CA GLU A 114 -3.32 23.25 -5.30
C GLU A 114 -3.07 23.08 -3.79
N TRP A 115 -1.92 22.52 -3.37
CA TRP A 115 -1.67 22.18 -1.96
C TRP A 115 -1.48 23.37 -1.01
N GLY A 116 -1.62 24.61 -1.48
CA GLY A 116 -1.57 25.80 -0.63
C GLY A 116 -0.17 26.15 -0.10
N GLY A 117 0.88 25.53 -0.63
CA GLY A 117 2.28 25.88 -0.35
C GLY A 117 3.10 24.77 0.33
N LYS A 118 4.35 25.11 0.70
CA LYS A 118 5.37 24.17 1.23
C LYS A 118 5.02 23.54 2.59
N ASP A 119 4.08 24.13 3.33
CA ASP A 119 3.71 23.69 4.68
C ASP A 119 2.56 22.66 4.69
N SER A 120 2.08 22.23 3.52
CA SER A 120 1.08 21.16 3.46
C SER A 120 1.69 19.82 3.89
N SER A 121 0.98 19.06 4.72
CA SER A 121 1.31 17.66 5.03
C SER A 121 0.96 16.71 3.87
N ASN A 122 0.53 17.25 2.72
CA ASN A 122 0.12 16.47 1.57
C ASN A 122 1.34 15.84 0.92
N LYS A 123 1.21 14.59 0.49
CA LYS A 123 2.31 13.86 -0.15
C LYS A 123 1.82 13.03 -1.32
N PHE A 124 2.71 12.81 -2.28
CA PHE A 124 2.51 11.78 -3.29
C PHE A 124 3.09 10.47 -2.78
N VAL A 125 2.34 9.38 -2.90
CA VAL A 125 2.78 8.02 -2.56
C VAL A 125 2.74 7.15 -3.80
N PHE A 126 3.83 6.43 -4.08
CA PHE A 126 3.87 5.40 -5.11
C PHE A 126 3.61 4.04 -4.48
N LYS A 127 2.58 3.32 -4.96
CA LYS A 127 2.25 1.98 -4.44
C LYS A 127 1.49 1.14 -5.45
N ARG A 128 1.36 -0.18 -5.18
CA ARG A 128 0.56 -1.08 -6.03
C ARG A 128 -0.91 -0.72 -5.88
N HIS A 129 -1.57 -0.46 -7.00
CA HIS A 129 -2.97 -0.03 -7.07
C HIS A 129 -3.89 -1.16 -7.52
N TYR A 130 -3.47 -1.92 -8.53
CA TYR A 130 -4.24 -3.03 -9.08
C TYR A 130 -3.56 -4.37 -8.75
N PHE A 131 -4.34 -5.34 -8.29
CA PHE A 131 -3.87 -6.70 -8.06
C PHE A 131 -4.60 -7.63 -9.02
N MET A 132 -4.08 -7.75 -10.25
CA MET A 132 -4.70 -8.58 -11.29
C MET A 132 -4.74 -10.05 -10.87
N ASN A 133 -3.59 -10.56 -10.41
CA ASN A 133 -3.45 -11.89 -9.83
C ASN A 133 -2.75 -11.76 -8.46
N PRO A 134 -3.51 -11.52 -7.37
CA PRO A 134 -2.92 -11.32 -6.04
C PRO A 134 -2.10 -12.51 -5.53
N THR A 135 -2.36 -13.71 -6.06
CA THR A 135 -1.69 -14.96 -5.66
C THR A 135 -0.40 -15.23 -6.44
N ASP A 136 -0.10 -14.44 -7.48
CA ASP A 136 1.09 -14.68 -8.29
C ASP A 136 2.35 -14.46 -7.46
N ASP A 137 3.33 -15.33 -7.69
CA ASP A 137 4.63 -15.23 -7.07
C ASP A 137 5.41 -14.07 -7.69
N VAL A 138 6.01 -13.25 -6.84
CA VAL A 138 6.75 -12.05 -7.25
C VAL A 138 8.20 -12.33 -6.96
N LYS A 139 9.04 -12.30 -8.00
CA LYS A 139 10.45 -12.68 -7.90
C LYS A 139 11.38 -11.48 -7.80
N GLU A 140 10.93 -10.34 -8.28
CA GLU A 140 11.72 -9.13 -8.32
C GLU A 140 11.83 -8.52 -6.92
N GLU A 141 13.05 -8.36 -6.38
CA GLU A 141 13.27 -7.95 -4.98
C GLU A 141 12.63 -6.60 -4.65
N ALA A 142 12.69 -5.63 -5.57
CA ALA A 142 12.06 -4.32 -5.38
C ALA A 142 10.53 -4.45 -5.30
N ALA A 143 9.92 -5.29 -6.14
CA ALA A 143 8.48 -5.55 -6.08
C ALA A 143 8.07 -6.31 -4.81
N ILE A 144 8.85 -7.32 -4.38
CA ILE A 144 8.66 -8.04 -3.12
C ILE A 144 8.65 -7.05 -1.96
N TYR A 145 9.66 -6.19 -1.87
CA TYR A 145 9.78 -5.20 -0.81
C TYR A 145 8.58 -4.25 -0.79
N LEU A 146 8.21 -3.66 -1.94
CA LEU A 146 7.07 -2.74 -2.04
C LEU A 146 5.74 -3.37 -1.64
N LEU A 147 5.51 -4.63 -2.02
CA LEU A 147 4.31 -5.35 -1.66
C LEU A 147 4.30 -5.70 -0.17
N TYR A 148 5.45 -6.08 0.39
CA TYR A 148 5.59 -6.39 1.81
C TYR A 148 5.28 -5.17 2.67
N ILE A 149 5.88 -4.01 2.38
CA ILE A 149 5.61 -2.78 3.15
C ILE A 149 4.16 -2.34 3.01
N GLN A 150 3.53 -2.58 1.85
CA GLN A 150 2.12 -2.28 1.63
C GLN A 150 1.21 -3.20 2.43
N ALA A 151 1.49 -4.51 2.43
CA ALA A 151 0.72 -5.48 3.22
C ALA A 151 0.85 -5.21 4.72
N LEU A 152 2.06 -4.87 5.20
CA LEU A 152 2.29 -4.48 6.59
C LEU A 152 1.49 -3.22 6.97
N ASP A 153 1.57 -2.16 6.15
CA ASP A 153 0.80 -0.92 6.36
C ASP A 153 -0.72 -1.18 6.39
N ASP A 154 -1.22 -1.99 5.45
CA ASP A 154 -2.63 -2.35 5.36
C ASP A 154 -3.09 -3.19 6.56
N ILE A 155 -2.25 -4.08 7.12
CA ILE A 155 -2.55 -4.82 8.35
C ILE A 155 -2.59 -3.87 9.55
N LEU A 156 -1.58 -3.02 9.72
CA LEU A 156 -1.48 -2.11 10.88
C LEU A 156 -2.62 -1.07 10.90
N LYS A 157 -3.04 -0.59 9.73
CA LYS A 157 -4.21 0.30 9.57
C LYS A 157 -5.55 -0.42 9.61
N GLY A 158 -5.57 -1.75 9.55
CA GLY A 158 -6.77 -2.58 9.57
C GLY A 158 -7.54 -2.62 8.24
N HIS A 159 -6.89 -2.27 7.12
CA HIS A 159 -7.41 -2.52 5.77
C HIS A 159 -7.38 -4.01 5.42
N LEU A 160 -6.39 -4.74 5.96
CA LEU A 160 -6.35 -6.19 5.98
C LEU A 160 -6.68 -6.66 7.40
N TYR A 161 -7.85 -7.28 7.57
CA TYR A 161 -8.25 -7.85 8.85
C TYR A 161 -7.40 -9.08 9.20
N VAL A 162 -6.91 -9.13 10.43
CA VAL A 162 -6.15 -10.25 10.99
C VAL A 162 -6.66 -10.57 12.39
N THR A 163 -6.67 -11.87 12.75
CA THR A 163 -6.90 -12.28 14.15
C THR A 163 -5.65 -12.02 15.01
N PRO A 164 -5.76 -12.05 16.36
CA PRO A 164 -4.59 -11.96 17.23
C PRO A 164 -3.49 -12.98 16.91
N GLU A 165 -3.87 -14.21 16.56
CA GLU A 165 -2.94 -15.29 16.22
C GLU A 165 -2.22 -15.00 14.91
N GLN A 166 -2.95 -14.54 13.89
CA GLN A 166 -2.34 -14.12 12.62
C GLN A 166 -1.43 -12.90 12.80
N ALA A 167 -1.81 -11.94 13.66
CA ALA A 167 -0.99 -10.78 13.96
C ALA A 167 0.36 -11.17 14.60
N ILE A 168 0.39 -12.18 15.48
CA ILE A 168 1.64 -12.74 16.02
C ILE A 168 2.49 -13.34 14.90
N GLN A 169 1.89 -14.09 13.97
CA GLN A 169 2.61 -14.66 12.82
C GLN A 169 3.25 -13.58 11.95
N PHE A 170 2.49 -12.54 11.57
CA PHE A 170 3.03 -11.42 10.81
C PHE A 170 4.12 -10.68 11.58
N ALA A 171 3.91 -10.41 12.88
CA ALA A 171 4.87 -9.71 13.72
C ALA A 171 6.18 -10.49 13.89
N GLY A 172 6.12 -11.82 14.06
CA GLY A 172 7.30 -12.68 14.16
C GLY A 172 8.13 -12.69 12.86
N ILE A 173 7.47 -12.74 11.70
CA ILE A 173 8.15 -12.59 10.40
C ILE A 173 8.73 -11.17 10.27
N ASN A 174 7.97 -10.15 10.65
CA ASN A 174 8.41 -8.76 10.61
C ASN A 174 9.64 -8.50 11.49
N MET A 175 9.74 -9.15 12.65
CA MET A 175 10.93 -9.10 13.51
C MET A 175 12.17 -9.62 12.78
N GLN A 176 12.04 -10.69 12.00
CA GLN A 176 13.14 -11.22 11.19
C GLN A 176 13.58 -10.21 10.12
N VAL A 177 12.63 -9.57 9.43
CA VAL A 177 12.95 -8.55 8.41
C VAL A 177 13.65 -7.33 9.03
N VAL A 178 13.22 -6.89 10.20
CA VAL A 178 13.65 -5.61 10.79
C VAL A 178 14.91 -5.74 11.65
N TYR A 179 15.05 -6.85 12.38
CA TYR A 179 16.09 -7.06 13.38
C TYR A 179 17.00 -8.27 13.07
N GLY A 180 16.71 -9.04 12.02
CA GLY A 180 17.42 -10.28 11.71
C GLY A 180 17.17 -11.36 12.77
N ASP A 181 18.13 -12.27 12.92
CA ASP A 181 18.00 -13.43 13.79
C ASP A 181 17.72 -13.09 15.26
N HIS A 182 16.82 -13.88 15.86
CA HIS A 182 16.54 -13.83 17.29
C HIS A 182 17.80 -14.07 18.13
N ASN A 183 18.04 -13.20 19.13
CA ASN A 183 19.20 -13.23 20.03
C ASN A 183 18.82 -12.73 21.43
N ASP A 184 19.77 -12.80 22.38
CA ASP A 184 19.56 -12.49 23.81
C ASP A 184 19.12 -11.04 24.12
N ARG A 185 19.06 -10.16 23.12
CA ARG A 185 18.54 -8.79 23.28
C ARG A 185 17.02 -8.69 23.08
N HIS A 186 16.39 -9.69 22.46
CA HIS A 186 14.95 -9.74 22.27
C HIS A 186 14.30 -10.29 23.54
N VAL A 187 14.17 -9.42 24.53
CA VAL A 187 13.56 -9.71 25.84
C VAL A 187 12.39 -8.76 26.08
N LEU A 188 11.54 -9.09 27.06
CA LEU A 188 10.43 -8.23 27.48
C LEU A 188 10.87 -6.78 27.71
N GLY A 189 10.11 -5.84 27.17
CA GLY A 189 10.41 -4.41 27.17
C GLY A 189 11.12 -3.91 25.91
N PHE A 190 11.64 -4.80 25.06
CA PHE A 190 12.34 -4.40 23.83
C PHE A 190 11.40 -3.73 22.82
N LEU A 191 10.16 -4.22 22.66
CA LEU A 191 9.13 -3.63 21.80
C LEU A 191 8.16 -2.71 22.54
N GLU A 192 8.33 -2.44 23.84
CA GLU A 192 7.36 -1.68 24.65
C GLU A 192 6.92 -0.35 23.99
N LYS A 193 7.88 0.37 23.41
CA LYS A 193 7.64 1.67 22.74
C LYS A 193 7.24 1.55 21.27
N HIS A 194 7.36 0.36 20.69
CA HIS A 194 7.24 0.10 19.25
C HIS A 194 6.20 -0.97 18.92
N ILE A 195 5.45 -1.48 19.90
CA ILE A 195 4.49 -2.58 19.69
C ILE A 195 3.40 -2.25 18.66
N ALA A 196 3.04 -0.97 18.54
CA ALA A 196 2.08 -0.49 17.54
C ALA A 196 2.59 -0.59 16.09
N GLU A 197 3.90 -0.82 15.89
CA GLU A 197 4.52 -1.08 14.59
C GLU A 197 4.44 -2.57 14.20
N PHE A 198 4.00 -3.44 15.12
CA PHE A 198 3.89 -4.89 14.93
C PHE A 198 2.46 -5.38 15.03
N ILE A 199 1.64 -4.75 15.87
CA ILE A 199 0.28 -5.18 16.17
C ILE A 199 -0.71 -4.06 15.82
N PRO A 200 -1.76 -4.35 15.01
CA PRO A 200 -2.78 -3.36 14.66
C PRO A 200 -3.46 -2.75 15.89
N ALA A 201 -3.70 -1.44 15.85
CA ALA A 201 -4.29 -0.70 16.97
C ALA A 201 -5.68 -1.23 17.39
N SER A 202 -6.43 -1.82 16.46
CA SER A 202 -7.75 -2.42 16.68
C SER A 202 -7.72 -3.62 17.64
N ILE A 203 -6.63 -4.40 17.63
CA ILE A 203 -6.48 -5.62 18.44
C ILE A 203 -5.41 -5.50 19.52
N LEU A 204 -4.60 -4.44 19.52
CA LEU A 204 -3.50 -4.23 20.48
C LEU A 204 -3.97 -4.36 21.94
N LYS A 205 -5.17 -3.88 22.26
CA LYS A 205 -5.76 -3.94 23.61
C LYS A 205 -6.28 -5.32 24.04
N SER A 206 -6.25 -6.32 23.16
CA SER A 206 -6.75 -7.67 23.49
C SER A 206 -5.81 -8.47 24.41
N LYS A 207 -4.53 -8.07 24.51
CA LYS A 207 -3.52 -8.64 25.41
C LYS A 207 -2.67 -7.53 26.01
N ARG A 208 -1.94 -7.82 27.09
CA ARG A 208 -0.95 -6.86 27.62
C ARG A 208 0.27 -6.86 26.70
N VAL A 209 1.01 -5.76 26.67
CA VAL A 209 2.22 -5.63 25.83
C VAL A 209 3.24 -6.75 26.09
N PRO A 210 3.57 -7.13 27.34
CA PRO A 210 4.49 -8.25 27.57
C PRO A 210 4.01 -9.58 26.99
N ASP A 211 2.70 -9.83 27.04
CA ASP A 211 2.12 -11.08 26.53
C ASP A 211 2.14 -11.12 24.98
N TRP A 212 2.09 -9.94 24.32
CA TRP A 212 2.36 -9.84 22.89
C TRP A 212 3.84 -10.09 22.58
N GLU A 213 4.74 -9.44 23.31
CA GLU A 213 6.19 -9.59 23.12
C GLU A 213 6.63 -11.04 23.22
N ASP A 214 6.24 -11.75 24.28
CA ASP A 214 6.57 -13.16 24.47
C ASP A 214 6.11 -14.01 23.26
N ALA A 215 4.86 -13.83 22.82
CA ALA A 215 4.32 -14.57 21.68
C ALA A 215 5.01 -14.21 20.34
N ILE A 216 5.36 -12.94 20.14
CA ILE A 216 6.09 -12.47 18.95
C ILE A 216 7.50 -13.08 18.93
N TYR A 217 8.19 -13.16 20.07
CA TYR A 217 9.54 -13.73 20.14
C TYR A 217 9.54 -15.25 19.93
N GLU A 218 8.54 -15.96 20.46
CA GLU A 218 8.35 -17.39 20.17
C GLU A 218 8.15 -17.64 18.66
N GLU A 219 7.41 -16.77 17.97
CA GLU A 219 7.24 -16.87 16.52
C GLU A 219 8.52 -16.46 15.76
N HIS A 220 9.18 -15.38 16.17
CA HIS A 220 10.41 -14.86 15.55
C HIS A 220 11.51 -15.93 15.50
N GLN A 221 11.66 -16.73 16.57
CA GLN A 221 12.64 -17.83 16.62
C GLN A 221 12.46 -18.86 15.49
N LYS A 222 11.24 -19.04 14.96
CA LYS A 222 10.93 -19.97 13.86
C LYS A 222 11.43 -19.49 12.50
N HIS A 223 11.98 -18.28 12.41
CA HIS A 223 12.39 -17.64 11.15
C HIS A 223 13.89 -17.34 11.09
N LYS A 224 14.65 -17.84 12.07
CA LYS A 224 16.10 -17.72 12.12
C LYS A 224 16.76 -18.24 10.83
N GLY A 225 17.72 -17.48 10.31
CA GLY A 225 18.50 -17.82 9.12
C GLY A 225 17.86 -17.41 7.80
N LEU A 226 16.63 -16.89 7.80
CA LEU A 226 16.06 -16.27 6.60
C LEU A 226 16.75 -14.94 6.31
N SER A 227 17.09 -14.71 5.05
CA SER A 227 17.48 -13.39 4.56
C SER A 227 16.29 -12.42 4.54
N ASP A 228 16.58 -11.12 4.44
CA ASP A 228 15.56 -10.06 4.38
C ASP A 228 14.52 -10.35 3.29
N THR A 229 14.95 -10.68 2.07
CA THR A 229 14.07 -10.98 0.94
C THR A 229 13.25 -12.26 1.19
N GLU A 230 13.83 -13.32 1.73
CA GLU A 230 13.10 -14.56 2.04
C GLU A 230 12.04 -14.34 3.13
N ALA A 231 12.36 -13.55 4.16
CA ALA A 231 11.41 -13.19 5.19
C ALA A 231 10.27 -12.31 4.65
N GLN A 232 10.56 -11.36 3.75
CA GLN A 232 9.56 -10.55 3.06
C GLN A 232 8.65 -11.41 2.17
N SER A 233 9.21 -12.34 1.39
CA SER A 233 8.41 -13.29 0.58
C SER A 233 7.52 -14.16 1.46
N LYS A 234 8.05 -14.67 2.59
CA LYS A 234 7.26 -15.44 3.55
C LYS A 234 6.12 -14.62 4.18
N PHE A 235 6.36 -13.34 4.45
CA PHE A 235 5.31 -12.42 4.91
C PHE A 235 4.20 -12.30 3.86
N LEU A 236 4.58 -12.14 2.58
CA LEU A 236 3.63 -12.05 1.47
C LEU A 236 2.85 -13.35 1.25
N ASP A 237 3.50 -14.51 1.38
CA ASP A 237 2.81 -15.79 1.31
C ASP A 237 1.73 -15.92 2.37
N LEU A 238 2.00 -15.50 3.60
CA LEU A 238 1.00 -15.44 4.66
C LEU A 238 -0.10 -14.42 4.34
N ALA A 239 0.27 -13.23 3.85
CA ALA A 239 -0.68 -12.18 3.46
C ALA A 239 -1.65 -12.66 2.37
N ARG A 240 -1.16 -13.42 1.37
CA ARG A 240 -1.97 -14.00 0.29
C ARG A 240 -3.02 -15.00 0.79
N THR A 241 -2.86 -15.57 1.98
CA THR A 241 -3.88 -16.43 2.60
C THR A 241 -5.05 -15.65 3.18
N LEU A 242 -4.91 -14.33 3.37
CA LEU A 242 -5.99 -13.49 3.91
C LEU A 242 -7.11 -13.34 2.86
N PRO A 243 -8.39 -13.50 3.23
CA PRO A 243 -9.51 -13.49 2.29
C PRO A 243 -9.66 -12.21 1.45
N VAL A 244 -9.17 -11.09 1.98
CA VAL A 244 -9.28 -9.77 1.34
C VAL A 244 -7.98 -9.27 0.73
N TYR A 245 -6.95 -10.12 0.65
CA TYR A 245 -5.69 -9.73 0.01
C TYR A 245 -5.90 -9.41 -1.47
N GLY A 246 -5.38 -8.26 -1.91
CA GLY A 246 -5.60 -7.73 -3.27
C GLY A 246 -6.99 -7.13 -3.50
N ILE A 247 -7.81 -6.97 -2.47
CA ILE A 247 -9.13 -6.31 -2.54
C ILE A 247 -9.03 -4.94 -1.87
N THR A 248 -9.34 -3.86 -2.60
CA THR A 248 -9.45 -2.52 -2.00
C THR A 248 -10.82 -2.38 -1.36
N THR A 249 -10.88 -2.15 -0.04
CA THR A 249 -12.13 -2.08 0.72
C THR A 249 -12.52 -0.64 1.09
N TYR A 250 -13.81 -0.37 1.07
CA TYR A 250 -14.39 0.94 1.39
C TYR A 250 -15.54 0.78 2.38
N PRO A 251 -15.52 1.48 3.53
CA PRO A 251 -16.62 1.42 4.49
C PRO A 251 -17.87 2.09 3.90
N CYS A 252 -18.98 1.36 3.95
CA CYS A 252 -20.25 1.76 3.35
C CYS A 252 -21.42 1.39 4.27
N LYS A 253 -22.59 1.96 3.98
CA LYS A 253 -23.86 1.54 4.59
C LYS A 253 -24.87 1.19 3.51
N TYR A 254 -25.54 0.06 3.64
CA TYR A 254 -26.49 -0.40 2.63
C TYR A 254 -27.79 0.42 2.67
N VAL A 255 -28.25 0.93 1.53
CA VAL A 255 -29.45 1.80 1.45
C VAL A 255 -30.52 1.33 0.45
N SER A 256 -30.33 0.20 -0.24
CA SER A 256 -31.31 -0.25 -1.24
C SER A 256 -32.60 -0.80 -0.62
N ALA A 257 -33.71 -0.10 -0.84
CA ALA A 257 -35.07 -0.52 -0.49
C ALA A 257 -35.40 -1.88 -1.14
N GLY A 258 -36.01 -2.81 -0.38
CA GLY A 258 -36.35 -4.14 -0.86
C GLY A 258 -35.34 -5.25 -0.56
N THR A 259 -34.21 -4.93 0.06
CA THR A 259 -33.31 -5.94 0.64
C THR A 259 -33.48 -6.01 2.16
N ARG A 260 -33.26 -7.19 2.75
CA ARG A 260 -33.23 -7.35 4.23
C ARG A 260 -32.01 -6.68 4.88
N ARG A 261 -31.13 -6.03 4.10
CA ARG A 261 -29.83 -5.49 4.53
C ARG A 261 -29.82 -3.97 4.74
N ILE A 262 -30.95 -3.28 4.54
CA ILE A 262 -31.04 -1.81 4.69
C ILE A 262 -30.51 -1.38 6.07
N GLY A 263 -29.63 -0.38 6.06
CA GLY A 263 -29.04 0.18 7.26
C GLY A 263 -27.80 -0.54 7.79
N GLN A 264 -27.48 -1.72 7.26
CA GLN A 264 -26.32 -2.52 7.68
C GLN A 264 -25.01 -1.84 7.23
N ARG A 265 -24.02 -1.78 8.13
CA ARG A 265 -22.65 -1.41 7.79
C ARG A 265 -21.96 -2.58 7.11
N VAL A 266 -21.29 -2.29 6.00
CA VAL A 266 -20.59 -3.26 5.16
C VAL A 266 -19.31 -2.64 4.63
N PHE A 267 -18.39 -3.45 4.12
CA PHE A 267 -17.36 -2.97 3.22
C PHE A 267 -17.72 -3.30 1.78
N ILE A 268 -17.47 -2.36 0.86
CA ILE A 268 -17.40 -2.65 -0.57
C ILE A 268 -15.95 -2.95 -0.90
N GLY A 269 -15.70 -4.16 -1.42
CA GLY A 269 -14.41 -4.56 -1.94
C GLY A 269 -14.39 -4.45 -3.47
N VAL A 270 -13.31 -3.92 -4.04
CA VAL A 270 -13.09 -3.93 -5.50
C VAL A 270 -11.82 -4.72 -5.79
N SER A 271 -11.91 -5.66 -6.74
CA SER A 271 -10.82 -6.57 -7.12
C SER A 271 -10.76 -6.76 -8.64
N SER A 272 -9.76 -7.49 -9.13
CA SER A 272 -9.68 -7.87 -10.55
C SER A 272 -10.82 -8.75 -11.04
N LYS A 273 -11.56 -9.40 -10.14
CA LYS A 273 -12.68 -10.29 -10.49
C LYS A 273 -14.03 -9.58 -10.50
N GLY A 274 -14.17 -8.47 -9.77
CA GLY A 274 -15.44 -7.79 -9.59
C GLY A 274 -15.59 -7.09 -8.25
N ILE A 275 -16.85 -6.87 -7.86
CA ILE A 275 -17.26 -6.16 -6.64
C ILE A 275 -17.67 -7.15 -5.56
N HIS A 276 -17.16 -6.94 -4.35
CA HIS A 276 -17.47 -7.70 -3.15
C HIS A 276 -18.31 -6.86 -2.19
N ILE A 277 -19.27 -7.49 -1.53
CA ILE A 277 -19.91 -6.97 -0.33
C ILE A 277 -19.39 -7.81 0.83
N LEU A 278 -18.75 -7.17 1.80
CA LEU A 278 -18.10 -7.84 2.93
C LEU A 278 -18.74 -7.40 4.25
N ASN A 279 -18.72 -8.29 5.23
CA ASN A 279 -19.24 -7.99 6.56
C ASN A 279 -18.34 -6.99 7.32
N TYR A 280 -18.95 -6.16 8.15
CA TYR A 280 -18.22 -5.31 9.09
C TYR A 280 -18.27 -5.93 10.49
N PRO A 281 -17.16 -5.96 11.27
CA PRO A 281 -15.81 -5.49 10.95
C PRO A 281 -14.87 -6.56 10.36
N THR A 282 -15.33 -7.81 10.27
CA THR A 282 -14.53 -9.01 9.98
C THR A 282 -14.08 -9.16 8.53
N MET A 283 -14.70 -8.42 7.61
CA MET A 283 -14.41 -8.44 6.18
C MET A 283 -14.57 -9.81 5.50
N ASP A 284 -15.30 -10.75 6.11
CA ASP A 284 -15.67 -12.01 5.48
C ASP A 284 -16.78 -11.81 4.42
N GLY A 285 -16.82 -12.71 3.45
CA GLY A 285 -17.65 -12.59 2.25
C GLY A 285 -19.15 -12.60 2.54
N ASN A 286 -19.85 -11.53 2.15
CA ASN A 286 -21.32 -11.40 2.26
C ASN A 286 -22.02 -11.33 0.88
N GLY A 287 -21.24 -11.26 -0.21
CA GLY A 287 -21.69 -11.29 -1.59
C GLY A 287 -20.55 -10.97 -2.57
N PHE A 288 -20.60 -11.54 -3.77
CA PHE A 288 -19.63 -11.30 -4.84
C PHE A 288 -20.37 -11.17 -6.17
N TYR A 289 -19.95 -10.18 -6.96
CA TYR A 289 -20.51 -9.87 -8.27
C TYR A 289 -19.37 -9.73 -9.27
N SER A 290 -19.30 -10.66 -10.22
CA SER A 290 -18.30 -10.62 -11.29
C SER A 290 -18.56 -9.42 -12.21
N TYR A 291 -17.51 -8.90 -12.85
CA TYR A 291 -17.69 -7.85 -13.86
C TYR A 291 -18.64 -8.26 -15.01
N ASN A 292 -18.73 -9.56 -15.32
CA ASN A 292 -19.69 -10.06 -16.32
C ASN A 292 -21.16 -9.93 -15.89
N ASP A 293 -21.42 -9.90 -14.58
CA ASP A 293 -22.78 -9.84 -14.03
C ASP A 293 -23.21 -8.40 -13.70
N ILE A 294 -22.31 -7.43 -13.84
CA ILE A 294 -22.54 -6.01 -13.54
C ILE A 294 -22.93 -5.29 -14.83
N LEU A 295 -24.17 -4.80 -14.86
CA LEU A 295 -24.74 -4.09 -16.01
C LEU A 295 -24.31 -2.63 -16.08
N SER A 296 -24.22 -1.98 -14.93
CA SER A 296 -23.80 -0.59 -14.79
C SER A 296 -23.38 -0.28 -13.36
N TRP A 297 -22.54 0.74 -13.20
CA TRP A 297 -22.17 1.30 -11.91
C TRP A 297 -22.08 2.82 -12.02
N GLY A 298 -22.13 3.49 -10.88
CA GLY A 298 -21.98 4.93 -10.81
C GLY A 298 -21.99 5.42 -9.36
N SER A 299 -21.67 6.68 -9.18
CA SER A 299 -21.61 7.29 -7.86
C SER A 299 -22.15 8.71 -7.86
N SER A 300 -22.49 9.17 -6.67
CA SER A 300 -22.68 10.57 -6.32
C SER A 300 -21.68 10.94 -5.22
N HIS A 301 -21.76 12.17 -4.70
CA HIS A 301 -20.91 12.60 -3.59
C HIS A 301 -21.18 11.82 -2.28
N THR A 302 -22.34 11.18 -2.15
CA THR A 302 -22.77 10.48 -0.92
C THR A 302 -23.17 9.03 -1.16
N SER A 303 -23.03 8.52 -2.37
CA SER A 303 -23.43 7.15 -2.67
C SER A 303 -22.63 6.49 -3.78
N PHE A 304 -22.58 5.17 -3.71
CA PHE A 304 -22.13 4.29 -4.79
C PHE A 304 -23.28 3.33 -5.14
N THR A 305 -23.49 3.08 -6.41
CA THR A 305 -24.56 2.20 -6.91
C THR A 305 -24.04 1.32 -8.03
N PHE A 306 -24.49 0.07 -8.06
CA PHE A 306 -24.31 -0.82 -9.20
C PHE A 306 -25.55 -1.68 -9.43
N CYS A 307 -25.77 -2.08 -10.67
CA CYS A 307 -26.89 -2.91 -11.09
C CYS A 307 -26.39 -4.27 -11.60
N THR A 308 -27.04 -5.35 -11.18
CA THR A 308 -26.72 -6.72 -11.57
C THR A 308 -27.95 -7.43 -12.14
N GLY A 309 -27.76 -8.55 -12.84
CA GLY A 309 -28.85 -9.31 -13.48
C GLY A 309 -28.91 -9.07 -14.98
N ASP A 310 -30.11 -9.06 -15.55
CA ASP A 310 -30.32 -8.80 -16.98
C ASP A 310 -31.10 -7.50 -17.23
N ARG A 311 -31.31 -7.12 -18.50
CA ARG A 311 -32.00 -5.85 -18.87
C ARG A 311 -33.46 -5.80 -18.42
N VAL A 312 -34.08 -6.93 -18.09
CA VAL A 312 -35.48 -7.08 -17.68
C VAL A 312 -35.59 -7.26 -16.17
N ASN A 313 -34.77 -8.13 -15.59
CA ASN A 313 -34.70 -8.46 -14.17
C ASN A 313 -33.35 -7.98 -13.60
N PHE A 314 -33.25 -6.69 -13.30
CA PHE A 314 -32.06 -6.13 -12.66
C PHE A 314 -32.29 -5.87 -11.16
N THR A 315 -31.24 -6.07 -10.38
CA THR A 315 -31.18 -5.68 -8.98
C THR A 315 -30.28 -4.47 -8.82
N LYS A 316 -30.81 -3.40 -8.23
CA LYS A 316 -30.04 -2.20 -7.90
C LYS A 316 -29.46 -2.29 -6.48
N HIS A 317 -28.15 -2.29 -6.38
CA HIS A 317 -27.42 -2.18 -5.12
C HIS A 317 -27.05 -0.73 -4.89
N SER A 318 -27.54 -0.12 -3.82
CA SER A 318 -27.25 1.29 -3.47
C SER A 318 -26.62 1.34 -2.09
N LEU A 319 -25.50 2.04 -1.97
CA LEU A 319 -24.71 2.17 -0.75
C LEU A 319 -24.42 3.64 -0.47
N GLU A 320 -24.54 4.04 0.78
CA GLU A 320 -24.13 5.36 1.29
C GLU A 320 -22.63 5.32 1.60
N THR A 321 -21.87 6.23 0.98
CA THR A 321 -20.42 6.38 1.16
C THR A 321 -19.93 7.71 0.59
N ARG A 322 -18.85 8.25 1.16
CA ARG A 322 -18.15 9.42 0.59
C ARG A 322 -17.09 9.05 -0.43
N ALA A 323 -16.73 7.76 -0.51
CA ALA A 323 -15.70 7.25 -1.43
C ALA A 323 -16.28 6.82 -2.79
N GLY A 324 -17.45 7.33 -3.17
CA GLY A 324 -18.17 6.86 -4.36
C GLY A 324 -17.37 7.04 -5.65
N LYS A 325 -16.66 8.17 -5.77
CA LYS A 325 -15.81 8.46 -6.93
C LYS A 325 -14.62 7.49 -6.96
N GLU A 326 -13.93 7.30 -5.84
CA GLU A 326 -12.78 6.42 -5.71
C GLU A 326 -13.14 4.97 -6.04
N ILE A 327 -14.31 4.48 -5.58
CA ILE A 327 -14.83 3.15 -5.95
C ILE A 327 -15.08 3.07 -7.47
N THR A 328 -15.68 4.11 -8.06
CA THR A 328 -16.00 4.16 -9.50
C THR A 328 -14.73 4.15 -10.34
N ASP A 329 -13.74 4.96 -9.98
CA ASP A 329 -12.44 5.04 -10.63
C ASP A 329 -11.70 3.69 -10.51
N GLN A 330 -11.78 3.04 -9.34
CA GLN A 330 -11.13 1.73 -9.10
C GLN A 330 -11.75 0.61 -9.95
N VAL A 331 -13.08 0.57 -10.06
CA VAL A 331 -13.79 -0.36 -10.95
C VAL A 331 -13.39 -0.11 -12.41
N ALA A 332 -13.41 1.16 -12.85
CA ALA A 332 -13.04 1.52 -14.22
C ALA A 332 -11.58 1.15 -14.54
N GLY A 333 -10.66 1.32 -13.59
CA GLY A 333 -9.26 0.93 -13.72
C GLY A 333 -9.07 -0.58 -13.94
N TYR A 334 -9.69 -1.42 -13.09
CA TYR A 334 -9.65 -2.87 -13.27
C TYR A 334 -10.27 -3.30 -14.60
N VAL A 335 -11.46 -2.80 -14.95
CA VAL A 335 -12.10 -3.11 -16.23
C VAL A 335 -11.22 -2.69 -17.42
N GLY A 336 -10.58 -1.53 -17.33
CA GLY A 336 -9.63 -1.05 -18.34
C GLY A 336 -8.45 -2.00 -18.54
N LEU A 337 -7.87 -2.52 -17.46
CA LEU A 337 -6.77 -3.51 -17.52
C LEU A 337 -7.25 -4.85 -18.11
N ILE A 338 -8.42 -5.33 -17.70
CA ILE A 338 -9.00 -6.59 -18.22
C ILE A 338 -9.22 -6.49 -19.74
N ILE A 339 -9.79 -5.38 -20.22
CA ILE A 339 -10.02 -5.17 -21.66
C ILE A 339 -8.71 -5.19 -22.44
N ARG A 340 -7.65 -4.54 -21.92
CA ARG A 340 -6.33 -4.55 -22.56
C ARG A 340 -5.75 -5.96 -22.64
N GLN A 341 -5.90 -6.77 -21.59
CA GLN A 341 -5.44 -8.16 -21.58
C GLN A 341 -6.20 -9.05 -22.59
N LEU A 342 -7.49 -8.78 -22.83
CA LEU A 342 -8.28 -9.52 -23.81
C LEU A 342 -8.00 -9.14 -25.28
N GLN A 343 -7.31 -8.01 -25.50
CA GLN A 343 -6.97 -7.50 -26.83
C GLN A 343 -5.56 -7.91 -27.30
N GLN A 344 -4.75 -8.47 -26.39
CA GLN A 344 -3.44 -9.06 -26.68
C GLN A 344 -3.59 -10.55 -26.96
#